data_AF-A0A067N3J1-F1
#
_entry.id   AF-A0A067N3J1-F1
#
_cell.length_a   1.000
_cell.length_b   1.000
_cell.length_c   1.000
_cell.angle_alpha   90.00
_cell.angle_beta   90.00
_cell.angle_gamma   90.00
#
_symmetry.space_group_name_H-M   'P 1'
#
loop_
_entity.id
_entity.type
_entity.pdbx_description
1 polymer ?
#
loop_
_entity_poly.entity_id
_entity_poly.type
_entity_poly.pdbx_seq_one_letter_code
_entity_poly.pdbx_strand_id
1 'polypeptide(L)'
;MATYSSRLPSPLKPLEHIWRTAYAFTKSDYKTVVFPVICYGIMAAPQMSITRLPHLAVWVWLHLLQFCAANQALSPEEDALNKPYRPIPAGLISIRGARVLRWLLVPVCLALSWTLDVIYPGISLAISFVVYNELGLDNYWYTKNFLNAVGLVSWNIGAAKIACAENVSLDQRAWFAPYVSTLLIATTIHIQDFRDEAGDRKQGRVTFPVVMPEFSRRMTFLIVAVWSFGLASYWNLSSVASPWFVTLGMYVALRVLQQRTEHEDKVSLRIYMVRCHPPNAPTSSPPNPITCSVLAVRCSNPPLLDKANGGNSPAVAAKCSVRGYSEQ
;
A
#
# COMPACT_ATOMS: atom_id res chain seq x y z
N MET A 1 29.51 5.83 54.73
CA MET A 1 28.11 5.86 54.25
C MET A 1 28.12 6.23 52.78
N ALA A 2 27.99 5.24 51.89
CA ALA A 2 27.87 5.48 50.45
C ALA A 2 26.40 5.80 50.13
N THR A 3 26.11 7.04 49.77
CA THR A 3 24.79 7.49 49.34
C THR A 3 24.47 6.90 47.97
N TYR A 4 23.59 5.90 47.96
CA TYR A 4 23.02 5.31 46.75
C TYR A 4 22.08 6.35 46.10
N SER A 5 22.61 7.11 45.14
CA SER A 5 21.81 8.01 44.32
C SER A 5 20.95 7.19 43.34
N SER A 6 19.77 6.76 43.77
CA SER A 6 18.73 6.23 42.89
C SER A 6 18.23 7.33 41.97
N ARG A 7 18.84 7.50 40.78
CA ARG A 7 18.25 8.30 39.71
C ARG A 7 16.96 7.61 39.28
N LEU A 8 15.82 8.21 39.61
CA LEU A 8 14.53 7.82 39.05
C LEU A 8 14.65 7.82 37.51
N PRO A 9 14.22 6.74 36.82
CA PRO A 9 14.27 6.70 35.37
C PRO A 9 13.40 7.83 34.81
N SER A 10 13.97 8.65 33.92
CA SER A 10 13.22 9.74 33.30
C SER A 10 12.01 9.18 32.53
N PRO A 11 10.82 9.79 32.64
CA PRO A 11 9.59 9.31 32.01
C PRO A 11 9.65 9.29 30.47
N LEU A 12 10.66 9.93 29.88
CA LEU A 12 10.95 9.92 28.45
C LEU A 12 11.53 8.57 27.97
N LYS A 13 12.28 7.85 28.81
CA LYS A 13 12.93 6.58 28.43
C LYS A 13 11.93 5.47 28.07
N PRO A 14 10.82 5.27 28.83
CA PRO A 14 9.79 4.31 28.45
C PRO A 14 9.09 4.66 27.13
N LEU A 15 8.73 5.94 26.92
CA LEU A 15 8.04 6.38 25.70
C LEU A 15 8.92 6.24 24.47
N GLU A 16 10.19 6.65 24.57
CA GLU A 16 11.18 6.46 23.51
C GLU A 16 11.33 4.99 23.13
N HIS A 17 11.40 4.11 24.14
CA HIS A 17 11.49 2.66 23.92
C HIS A 17 10.25 2.09 23.22
N ILE A 18 9.04 2.50 23.63
CA ILE A 18 7.78 2.09 23.00
C ILE A 18 7.75 2.53 21.53
N TRP A 19 8.06 3.80 21.24
CA TRP A 19 8.08 4.33 19.88
C TRP A 19 9.12 3.63 19.02
N ARG A 20 10.33 3.43 19.53
CA ARG A 20 11.40 2.72 18.82
C ARG A 20 11.00 1.29 18.49
N THR A 21 10.34 0.60 19.42
CA THR A 21 9.85 -0.77 19.22
C THR A 21 8.74 -0.82 18.17
N ALA A 22 7.74 0.06 18.27
CA ALA A 22 6.64 0.15 17.30
C ALA A 22 7.14 0.52 15.90
N TYR A 23 8.06 1.48 15.80
CA TYR A 23 8.69 1.85 14.53
C TYR A 23 9.48 0.69 13.93
N ALA A 24 10.23 -0.05 14.74
CA ALA A 24 11.00 -1.19 14.26
C ALA A 24 10.11 -2.33 13.73
N PHE A 25 8.87 -2.50 14.24
CA PHE A 25 7.89 -3.42 13.66
C PHE A 25 7.51 -3.01 12.23
N THR A 26 7.24 -1.71 12.00
CA THR A 26 6.64 -1.23 10.74
C THR A 26 7.64 -0.62 9.75
N LYS A 27 8.94 -0.56 10.11
CA LYS A 27 9.99 0.15 9.35
C LYS A 27 10.05 -0.23 7.87
N SER A 28 9.93 -1.51 7.53
CA SER A 28 9.96 -1.98 6.13
C SER A 28 8.77 -1.51 5.31
N ASP A 29 7.64 -1.25 5.97
CA ASP A 29 6.33 -1.25 5.34
C ASP A 29 5.70 0.14 5.23
N TYR A 30 6.39 1.18 5.68
CA TYR A 30 5.98 2.57 5.45
C TYR A 30 5.82 2.89 3.97
N LYS A 31 6.78 2.45 3.15
CA LYS A 31 6.82 2.76 1.72
C LYS A 31 5.93 1.82 0.89
N THR A 32 5.61 0.64 1.40
CA THR A 32 4.84 -0.39 0.67
C THR A 32 3.37 -0.40 1.06
N VAL A 33 3.02 0.05 2.26
CA VAL A 33 1.63 0.06 2.78
C VAL A 33 1.21 1.45 3.20
N VAL A 34 1.89 2.08 4.17
CA VAL A 34 1.40 3.33 4.79
C VAL A 34 1.22 4.43 3.76
N PHE A 35 2.29 4.73 3.00
CA PHE A 35 2.25 5.81 2.02
C PHE A 35 1.26 5.52 0.88
N PRO A 36 1.29 4.35 0.20
CA PRO A 36 0.32 4.04 -0.85
C PRO A 36 -1.14 4.09 -0.39
N VAL A 37 -1.46 3.55 0.80
CA VAL A 37 -2.85 3.52 1.32
C VAL A 37 -3.32 4.93 1.69
N ILE A 38 -2.47 5.76 2.29
CA ILE A 38 -2.81 7.17 2.57
C ILE A 38 -3.04 7.94 1.26
N CYS A 39 -2.15 7.79 0.28
CA CYS A 39 -2.31 8.40 -1.03
C CYS A 39 -3.60 7.96 -1.72
N TYR A 40 -3.91 6.65 -1.67
CA TYR A 40 -5.17 6.13 -2.17
C TYR A 40 -6.35 6.80 -1.47
N GLY A 41 -6.37 6.84 -0.13
CA GLY A 41 -7.45 7.47 0.62
C GLY A 41 -7.68 8.93 0.24
N ILE A 42 -6.61 9.71 0.13
CA ILE A 42 -6.65 11.12 -0.29
C ILE A 42 -7.23 11.28 -1.70
N MET A 43 -6.85 10.40 -2.62
CA MET A 43 -7.20 10.53 -4.04
C MET A 43 -8.56 9.92 -4.39
N ALA A 44 -8.98 8.91 -3.64
CA ALA A 44 -10.31 8.30 -3.76
C ALA A 44 -11.39 9.05 -2.98
N ALA A 45 -11.02 9.90 -2.01
CA ALA A 45 -11.98 10.75 -1.30
C ALA A 45 -12.58 11.80 -2.25
N PRO A 46 -13.91 11.79 -2.49
CA PRO A 46 -14.57 12.79 -3.33
C PRO A 46 -14.37 14.23 -2.83
N GLN A 47 -14.40 14.41 -1.51
CA GLN A 47 -14.10 15.66 -0.82
C GLN A 47 -13.13 15.39 0.31
N MET A 48 -11.83 15.60 0.08
CA MET A 48 -10.80 15.36 1.08
C MET A 48 -10.86 16.39 2.21
N SER A 49 -10.87 15.93 3.46
CA SER A 49 -10.73 16.79 4.64
C SER A 49 -9.33 16.69 5.25
N ILE A 50 -8.62 17.81 5.32
CA ILE A 50 -7.25 17.87 5.88
C ILE A 50 -7.25 17.49 7.37
N THR A 51 -8.30 17.84 8.12
CA THR A 51 -8.40 17.54 9.56
C THR A 51 -8.56 16.04 9.84
N ARG A 52 -8.95 15.24 8.84
CA ARG A 52 -9.05 13.79 8.94
C ARG A 52 -7.73 13.07 8.61
N LEU A 53 -6.74 13.74 8.00
CA LEU A 53 -5.46 13.12 7.63
C LEU A 53 -4.67 12.53 8.81
N PRO A 54 -4.62 13.17 10.00
CA PRO A 54 -3.99 12.55 11.17
C PRO A 54 -4.70 11.26 11.59
N HIS A 55 -6.04 11.25 11.58
CA HIS A 55 -6.84 10.08 11.91
C HIS A 55 -6.61 8.94 10.91
N LEU A 56 -6.56 9.26 9.62
CA LEU A 56 -6.20 8.33 8.55
C LEU A 56 -4.82 7.73 8.79
N ALA A 57 -3.81 8.55 9.03
CA ALA A 57 -2.44 8.09 9.23
C ALA A 57 -2.32 7.17 10.45
N VAL A 58 -2.97 7.52 11.56
CA VAL A 58 -3.01 6.71 12.78
C VAL A 58 -3.73 5.38 12.54
N TRP A 59 -4.89 5.39 11.86
CA TRP A 59 -5.66 4.18 11.57
C TRP A 59 -4.89 3.21 10.68
N VAL A 60 -4.28 3.70 9.59
CA VAL A 60 -3.46 2.87 8.69
C VAL A 60 -2.25 2.31 9.44
N TRP A 61 -1.54 3.15 10.20
CA TRP A 61 -0.34 2.73 10.91
C TRP A 61 -0.64 1.72 12.04
N LEU A 62 -1.72 1.89 12.80
CA LEU A 62 -2.09 0.94 13.86
C LEU A 62 -2.47 -0.43 13.31
N HIS A 63 -3.25 -0.50 12.22
CA HIS A 63 -3.53 -1.78 11.58
C HIS A 63 -2.27 -2.41 10.99
N LEU A 64 -1.33 -1.62 10.46
CA LEU A 64 -0.05 -2.15 10.01
C LEU A 64 0.76 -2.71 11.19
N LEU A 65 0.79 -2.00 12.32
CA LEU A 65 1.46 -2.45 13.54
C LEU A 65 0.85 -3.76 14.04
N GLN A 66 -0.48 -3.91 14.02
CA GLN A 66 -1.17 -5.16 14.36
C GLN A 66 -0.71 -6.31 13.48
N PHE A 67 -0.72 -6.12 12.15
CA PHE A 67 -0.25 -7.13 11.20
C PHE A 67 1.22 -7.51 11.43
N CYS A 68 2.10 -6.51 11.52
CA CYS A 68 3.54 -6.74 11.74
C CYS A 68 3.81 -7.43 13.07
N ALA A 69 3.12 -7.07 14.15
CA ALA A 69 3.28 -7.71 15.45
C ALA A 69 2.89 -9.19 15.40
N ALA A 70 1.81 -9.54 14.69
CA ALA A 70 1.39 -10.92 14.52
C ALA A 70 2.40 -11.73 13.68
N ASN A 71 2.73 -11.24 12.48
CA ASN A 71 3.63 -11.91 11.55
C ASN A 71 5.03 -12.15 12.15
N GLN A 72 5.60 -11.14 12.82
CA GLN A 72 6.95 -11.22 13.37
C GLN A 72 7.02 -12.09 14.64
N ALA A 73 5.91 -12.21 15.38
CA ALA A 73 5.86 -13.05 16.58
C ALA A 73 5.80 -14.56 16.27
N LEU A 74 5.41 -14.94 15.04
CA LEU A 74 5.34 -16.34 14.59
C LEU A 74 6.62 -16.80 13.88
N SER A 75 7.36 -15.89 13.22
CA SER A 75 8.57 -16.22 12.45
C SER A 75 9.82 -15.43 12.88
N PRO A 76 10.21 -15.45 14.18
CA PRO A 76 11.33 -14.63 14.67
C PRO A 76 12.70 -15.07 14.13
N GLU A 77 12.88 -16.35 13.81
CA GLU A 77 14.14 -16.91 13.28
C GLU A 77 14.39 -16.45 11.84
N GLU A 78 13.34 -16.47 11.00
CA GLU A 78 13.38 -15.91 9.64
C GLU A 78 13.78 -14.43 9.68
N ASP A 79 13.22 -13.68 10.62
CA ASP A 79 13.50 -12.27 10.78
C ASP A 79 14.91 -12.00 11.30
N ALA A 80 15.46 -12.86 12.14
CA ALA A 80 16.85 -12.74 12.59
C ALA A 80 17.83 -12.86 11.43
N LEU A 81 17.54 -13.73 10.46
CA LEU A 81 18.37 -13.92 9.27
C LEU A 81 18.20 -12.79 8.25
N ASN A 82 16.94 -12.42 7.93
CA ASN A 82 16.64 -11.52 6.82
C ASN A 82 16.58 -10.04 7.22
N LYS A 83 16.13 -9.74 8.45
CA LYS A 83 15.78 -8.40 8.92
C LYS A 83 16.16 -8.23 10.41
N PRO A 84 17.47 -8.29 10.76
CA PRO A 84 17.93 -8.31 12.15
C PRO A 84 17.59 -7.05 12.95
N TYR A 85 17.19 -5.96 12.28
CA TYR A 85 16.70 -4.74 12.91
C TYR A 85 15.28 -4.85 13.48
N ARG A 86 14.53 -5.93 13.17
CA ARG A 86 13.16 -6.13 13.66
C ARG A 86 13.15 -6.26 15.20
N PRO A 87 12.05 -5.92 15.87
CA PRO A 87 12.05 -5.72 17.32
C PRO A 87 12.43 -6.95 18.13
N ILE A 88 12.02 -8.15 17.68
CA ILE A 88 12.30 -9.40 18.38
C ILE A 88 13.78 -9.79 18.20
N PRO A 89 14.33 -9.93 16.97
CA PRO A 89 15.77 -10.18 16.79
C PRO A 89 16.69 -9.13 17.41
N ALA A 90 16.29 -7.85 17.36
CA ALA A 90 17.06 -6.75 17.92
C ALA A 90 16.99 -6.65 19.46
N GLY A 91 16.23 -7.54 20.12
CA GLY A 91 16.07 -7.55 21.57
C GLY A 91 15.29 -6.36 22.13
N LEU A 92 14.53 -5.64 21.30
CA LEU A 92 13.68 -4.51 21.73
C LEU A 92 12.43 -4.99 22.46
N ILE A 93 11.94 -6.19 22.14
CA ILE A 93 10.79 -6.81 22.80
C ILE A 93 10.99 -8.32 22.85
N SER A 94 10.55 -8.96 23.94
CA SER A 94 10.56 -10.42 24.03
C SER A 94 9.49 -11.04 23.11
N ILE A 95 9.70 -12.29 22.67
CA ILE A 95 8.70 -13.05 21.90
C ILE A 95 7.35 -13.11 22.64
N ARG A 96 7.38 -13.33 23.96
CA ARG A 96 6.17 -13.34 24.80
C ARG A 96 5.49 -11.97 24.78
N GLY A 97 6.25 -10.88 24.90
CA GLY A 97 5.73 -9.52 24.81
C GLY A 97 5.09 -9.23 23.45
N ALA A 98 5.72 -9.65 22.35
CA ALA A 98 5.16 -9.50 21.00
C ALA A 98 3.85 -10.30 20.81
N ARG A 99 3.76 -11.51 21.38
CA ARG A 99 2.53 -12.33 21.37
C ARG A 99 1.39 -11.73 22.19
N VAL A 100 1.69 -11.01 23.26
CA VAL A 100 0.68 -10.25 24.01
C VAL A 100 0.26 -9.02 23.19
N LEU A 101 1.24 -8.27 22.68
CA LEU A 101 1.00 -7.05 21.90
C LEU A 101 0.11 -7.31 20.68
N ARG A 102 0.35 -8.38 19.92
CA ARG A 102 -0.46 -8.69 18.72
C ARG A 102 -1.95 -8.88 19.03
N TRP A 103 -2.29 -9.48 20.17
CA TRP A 103 -3.68 -9.68 20.58
C TRP A 103 -4.29 -8.43 21.21
N LEU A 104 -3.51 -7.64 21.97
CA LEU A 104 -3.95 -6.35 22.49
C LEU A 104 -4.27 -5.34 21.38
N LEU A 105 -3.55 -5.40 20.26
CA LEU A 105 -3.81 -4.52 19.13
C LEU A 105 -5.15 -4.80 18.43
N VAL A 106 -5.70 -6.02 18.51
CA VAL A 106 -7.01 -6.35 17.90
C VAL A 106 -8.15 -5.46 18.43
N PRO A 107 -8.46 -5.44 19.75
CA PRO A 107 -9.52 -4.58 20.27
C PRO A 107 -9.20 -3.09 20.10
N VAL A 108 -7.93 -2.67 20.16
CA VAL A 108 -7.53 -1.28 19.93
C VAL A 108 -7.85 -0.83 18.50
N CYS A 109 -7.49 -1.64 17.50
CA CYS A 109 -7.77 -1.37 16.10
C CYS A 109 -9.27 -1.36 15.79
N LEU A 110 -10.04 -2.28 16.39
CA LEU A 110 -11.50 -2.32 16.24
C LEU A 110 -12.18 -1.12 16.92
N ALA A 111 -11.75 -0.73 18.11
CA ALA A 111 -12.27 0.45 18.80
C ALA A 111 -11.98 1.73 18.00
N LEU A 112 -10.77 1.89 17.47
CA LEU A 112 -10.44 3.02 16.60
C LEU A 112 -11.31 3.01 15.33
N SER A 113 -11.49 1.83 14.70
CA SER A 113 -12.34 1.70 13.52
C SER A 113 -13.80 2.04 13.79
N TRP A 114 -14.31 1.71 14.98
CA TRP A 114 -15.64 2.14 15.43
C TRP A 114 -15.72 3.67 15.57
N THR A 115 -14.76 4.30 16.25
CA THR A 115 -14.76 5.76 16.44
C THR A 115 -14.64 6.56 15.14
N LEU A 116 -14.08 5.96 14.09
CA LEU A 116 -13.91 6.57 12.77
C LEU A 116 -14.96 6.13 11.74
N ASP A 117 -16.02 5.43 12.17
CA ASP A 117 -17.09 4.90 11.32
C ASP A 117 -16.60 4.02 10.14
N VAL A 118 -15.56 3.22 10.39
CA VAL A 118 -14.99 2.25 9.43
C VAL A 118 -14.87 0.84 10.03
N ILE A 119 -15.83 0.46 10.87
CA ILE A 119 -15.81 -0.82 11.57
C ILE A 119 -15.77 -2.03 10.63
N TYR A 120 -16.47 -2.00 9.48
CA TYR A 120 -16.47 -3.11 8.53
C TYR A 120 -15.09 -3.37 7.90
N PRO A 121 -14.38 -2.36 7.36
CA PRO A 121 -12.96 -2.48 7.03
C PRO A 121 -12.09 -3.01 8.17
N GLY A 122 -12.29 -2.50 9.40
CA GLY A 122 -11.54 -2.92 10.58
C GLY A 122 -11.73 -4.40 10.93
N ILE A 123 -12.98 -4.89 10.92
CA ILE A 123 -13.31 -6.31 11.13
C ILE A 123 -12.69 -7.17 10.03
N SER A 124 -12.80 -6.75 8.77
CA SER A 124 -12.21 -7.47 7.65
C SER A 124 -10.69 -7.60 7.81
N LEU A 125 -9.99 -6.51 8.17
CA LEU A 125 -8.54 -6.55 8.45
C LEU A 125 -8.20 -7.49 9.60
N ALA A 126 -8.94 -7.41 10.72
CA ALA A 126 -8.71 -8.28 11.87
C ALA A 126 -8.86 -9.76 11.53
N ILE A 127 -9.93 -10.12 10.80
CA ILE A 127 -10.15 -11.50 10.32
C ILE A 127 -9.03 -11.91 9.36
N SER A 128 -8.72 -11.08 8.36
CA SER A 128 -7.67 -11.36 7.38
C SER A 128 -6.32 -11.60 8.05
N PHE A 129 -5.95 -10.82 9.08
CA PHE A 129 -4.69 -11.02 9.79
C PHE A 129 -4.66 -12.30 10.62
N VAL A 130 -5.77 -12.65 11.28
CA VAL A 130 -5.87 -13.92 12.02
C VAL A 130 -5.79 -15.10 11.06
N VAL A 131 -6.54 -15.05 9.95
CA VAL A 131 -6.55 -16.12 8.94
C VAL A 131 -5.18 -16.25 8.25
N TYR A 132 -4.52 -15.13 7.95
CA TYR A 132 -3.19 -15.11 7.34
C TYR A 132 -2.13 -15.72 8.27
N ASN A 133 -2.09 -15.28 9.53
CA ASN A 133 -1.00 -15.62 10.46
C ASN A 133 -1.28 -16.89 11.27
N GLU A 134 -2.47 -17.01 11.88
CA GLU A 134 -2.74 -18.10 12.84
C GLU A 134 -3.11 -19.41 12.14
N LEU A 135 -3.72 -19.35 10.95
CA LEU A 135 -4.09 -20.54 10.18
C LEU A 135 -3.01 -20.95 9.15
N GLY A 136 -1.88 -20.23 9.10
CA GLY A 136 -0.76 -20.54 8.21
C GLY A 136 -1.10 -20.48 6.71
N LEU A 137 -2.14 -19.72 6.33
CA LEU A 137 -2.59 -19.57 4.95
C LEU A 137 -1.69 -18.63 4.12
N ASP A 138 -0.63 -18.10 4.72
CA ASP A 138 0.44 -17.39 4.02
C ASP A 138 1.41 -18.35 3.29
N ASN A 139 1.41 -19.64 3.63
CA ASN A 139 2.28 -20.65 3.04
C ASN A 139 1.90 -21.06 1.61
N TYR A 140 0.66 -20.82 1.19
CA TYR A 140 0.17 -21.14 -0.15
C TYR A 140 -0.06 -19.88 -0.97
N TRP A 141 0.44 -19.86 -2.22
CA TRP A 141 0.36 -18.68 -3.08
C TRP A 141 -1.06 -18.13 -3.26
N TYR A 142 -2.05 -18.98 -3.48
CA TYR A 142 -3.41 -18.54 -3.81
C TYR A 142 -4.11 -17.93 -2.59
N THR A 143 -3.98 -18.52 -1.41
CA THR A 143 -4.54 -17.95 -0.17
C THR A 143 -3.78 -16.70 0.27
N LYS A 144 -2.44 -16.71 0.19
CA LYS A 144 -1.61 -15.53 0.48
C LYS A 144 -2.02 -14.35 -0.39
N ASN A 145 -2.15 -14.55 -1.69
CA ASN A 145 -2.54 -13.50 -2.63
C ASN A 145 -3.97 -13.00 -2.39
N PHE A 146 -4.90 -13.92 -2.17
CA PHE A 146 -6.29 -13.58 -1.87
C PHE A 146 -6.40 -12.77 -0.57
N LEU A 147 -5.77 -13.21 0.52
CA LEU A 147 -5.81 -12.53 1.82
C LEU A 147 -5.12 -11.17 1.77
N ASN A 148 -3.99 -11.06 1.07
CA ASN A 148 -3.34 -9.77 0.87
C ASN A 148 -4.20 -8.81 0.03
N ALA A 149 -4.94 -9.31 -0.96
CA ALA A 149 -5.88 -8.50 -1.72
C ALA A 149 -7.04 -8.01 -0.86
N VAL A 150 -7.67 -8.90 -0.08
CA VAL A 150 -8.72 -8.53 0.88
C VAL A 150 -8.18 -7.50 1.87
N GLY A 151 -7.01 -7.73 2.45
CA GLY A 151 -6.39 -6.80 3.41
C GLY A 151 -6.14 -5.42 2.79
N LEU A 152 -5.50 -5.36 1.61
CA LEU A 152 -5.19 -4.08 0.97
C LEU A 152 -6.45 -3.32 0.55
N VAL A 153 -7.50 -4.02 0.10
CA VAL A 153 -8.78 -3.41 -0.26
C VAL A 153 -9.50 -2.87 0.98
N SER A 154 -9.51 -3.62 2.07
CA SER A 154 -10.08 -3.17 3.33
C SER A 154 -9.36 -1.92 3.85
N TRP A 155 -8.03 -1.89 3.76
CA TRP A 155 -7.25 -0.67 4.00
C TRP A 155 -7.68 0.49 3.10
N ASN A 156 -7.79 0.25 1.79
CA ASN A 156 -8.15 1.28 0.81
C ASN A 156 -9.56 1.84 1.02
N ILE A 157 -10.56 0.99 1.29
CA ILE A 157 -11.94 1.40 1.59
C ILE A 157 -11.96 2.22 2.90
N GLY A 158 -11.32 1.71 3.95
CA GLY A 158 -11.23 2.44 5.23
C GLY A 158 -10.54 3.78 5.06
N ALA A 159 -9.45 3.83 4.30
CA ALA A 159 -8.70 5.04 4.03
C ALA A 159 -9.52 6.10 3.27
N ALA A 160 -10.24 5.69 2.21
CA ALA A 160 -11.10 6.57 1.44
C ALA A 160 -12.25 7.13 2.29
N LYS A 161 -12.89 6.28 3.12
CA LYS A 161 -13.95 6.72 4.05
C LYS A 161 -13.43 7.72 5.07
N ILE A 162 -12.28 7.45 5.71
CA ILE A 162 -11.72 8.37 6.73
C ILE A 162 -11.31 9.70 6.10
N ALA A 163 -10.71 9.68 4.90
CA ALA A 163 -10.23 10.88 4.23
C ALA A 163 -11.37 11.80 3.74
N CYS A 164 -12.57 11.25 3.53
CA CYS A 164 -13.72 11.99 3.03
C CYS A 164 -14.36 12.88 4.11
N ALA A 165 -14.74 14.09 3.74
CA ALA A 165 -15.68 14.91 4.49
C ALA A 165 -17.08 14.26 4.44
N GLU A 166 -17.84 14.33 5.53
CA GLU A 166 -19.18 13.74 5.60
C GLU A 166 -20.11 14.30 4.50
N ASN A 167 -21.01 13.45 4.00
CA ASN A 167 -22.06 13.74 3.01
C ASN A 167 -21.63 13.95 1.54
N VAL A 168 -21.11 12.91 0.89
CA VAL A 168 -21.00 12.90 -0.59
C VAL A 168 -21.65 11.65 -1.18
N SER A 169 -22.55 11.85 -2.13
CA SER A 169 -23.11 10.79 -2.97
C SER A 169 -22.04 10.22 -3.89
N LEU A 170 -21.76 8.92 -3.77
CA LEU A 170 -20.78 8.22 -4.60
C LEU A 170 -21.35 7.97 -6.01
N ASP A 171 -20.60 8.37 -7.04
CA ASP A 171 -20.86 7.99 -8.43
C ASP A 171 -20.71 6.45 -8.62
N GLN A 172 -21.37 5.88 -9.62
CA GLN A 172 -21.36 4.44 -9.90
C GLN A 172 -19.94 3.90 -10.10
N ARG A 173 -19.02 4.69 -10.69
CA ARG A 173 -17.60 4.31 -10.84
C ARG A 173 -16.87 4.23 -9.49
N ALA A 174 -17.20 5.09 -8.55
CA ALA A 174 -16.63 5.08 -7.20
C ALA A 174 -17.08 3.84 -6.41
N TRP A 175 -18.27 3.31 -6.68
CA TRP A 175 -18.75 2.05 -6.09
C TRP A 175 -17.99 0.81 -6.59
N PHE A 176 -17.60 0.77 -7.85
CA PHE A 176 -16.87 -0.36 -8.44
C PHE A 176 -15.35 -0.30 -8.21
N ALA A 177 -14.80 0.88 -7.93
CA ALA A 177 -13.37 1.12 -7.73
C ALA A 177 -12.70 0.16 -6.72
N PRO A 178 -13.32 -0.17 -5.56
CA PRO A 178 -12.73 -1.11 -4.61
C PRO A 178 -12.65 -2.52 -5.19
N TYR A 179 -13.69 -3.00 -5.89
CA TYR A 179 -13.71 -4.33 -6.50
C TYR A 179 -12.68 -4.48 -7.62
N VAL A 180 -12.56 -3.46 -8.47
CA VAL A 180 -11.51 -3.39 -9.51
C VAL A 180 -10.13 -3.42 -8.87
N SER A 181 -9.94 -2.67 -7.77
CA SER A 181 -8.68 -2.67 -7.01
C SER A 181 -8.40 -4.05 -6.40
N THR A 182 -9.40 -4.73 -5.84
CA THR A 182 -9.28 -6.09 -5.31
C THR A 182 -8.80 -7.05 -6.36
N LEU A 183 -9.44 -7.04 -7.53
CA LEU A 183 -9.11 -7.98 -8.60
C LEU A 183 -7.73 -7.67 -9.17
N LEU A 184 -7.38 -6.39 -9.34
CA LEU A 184 -6.05 -5.95 -9.75
C LEU A 184 -4.99 -6.49 -8.79
N ILE A 185 -5.15 -6.22 -7.49
CA ILE A 185 -4.18 -6.64 -6.47
C ILE A 185 -4.12 -8.18 -6.41
N ALA A 186 -5.26 -8.87 -6.30
CA ALA A 186 -5.31 -10.33 -6.21
C ALA A 186 -4.60 -11.03 -7.37
N THR A 187 -4.70 -10.46 -8.57
CA THR A 187 -4.11 -11.04 -9.79
C THR A 187 -2.69 -10.55 -10.09
N THR A 188 -2.16 -9.55 -9.37
CA THR A 188 -0.81 -9.02 -9.65
C THR A 188 0.13 -9.05 -8.45
N ILE A 189 -0.38 -9.27 -7.23
CA ILE A 189 0.41 -9.19 -6.00
C ILE A 189 1.53 -10.23 -5.92
N HIS A 190 1.38 -11.36 -6.62
CA HIS A 190 2.41 -12.40 -6.75
C HIS A 190 3.68 -11.92 -7.46
N ILE A 191 3.66 -10.74 -8.10
CA ILE A 191 4.87 -10.13 -8.64
C ILE A 191 5.94 -9.91 -7.55
N GLN A 192 5.51 -9.78 -6.29
CA GLN A 192 6.40 -9.67 -5.14
C GLN A 192 7.19 -10.95 -4.88
N ASP A 193 6.62 -12.11 -5.18
CA ASP A 193 7.24 -13.40 -4.88
C ASP A 193 8.45 -13.68 -5.79
N PHE A 194 8.57 -13.01 -6.96
CA PHE A 194 9.73 -13.21 -7.85
C PHE A 194 11.06 -12.83 -7.19
N ARG A 195 11.10 -11.73 -6.42
CA ARG A 195 12.33 -11.32 -5.73
C ARG A 195 12.70 -12.22 -4.54
N ASP A 196 11.72 -12.93 -4.00
CA ASP A 196 11.81 -13.70 -2.76
C ASP A 196 11.88 -15.23 -3.07
N GLU A 197 11.86 -15.62 -4.35
CA GLU A 197 11.80 -17.01 -4.85
C GLU A 197 12.88 -17.92 -4.24
N ALA A 198 14.14 -17.47 -4.21
CA ALA A 198 15.24 -18.26 -3.66
C ALA A 198 15.10 -18.46 -2.13
N GLY A 199 14.54 -17.48 -1.43
CA GLY A 199 14.24 -17.56 0.00
C GLY A 199 13.06 -18.48 0.28
N ASP A 200 11.97 -18.32 -0.48
CA ASP A 200 10.78 -19.14 -0.41
C ASP A 200 11.08 -20.62 -0.68
N ARG A 201 11.94 -20.91 -1.66
CA ARG A 201 12.40 -22.27 -1.95
C ARG A 201 13.14 -22.90 -0.77
N LYS A 202 14.02 -22.16 -0.10
CA LYS A 202 14.76 -22.64 1.09
C LYS A 202 13.84 -22.91 2.28
N GLN A 203 12.74 -22.16 2.38
CA GLN A 203 11.75 -22.29 3.44
C GLN A 203 10.66 -23.33 3.13
N GLY A 204 10.68 -23.94 1.94
CA GLY A 204 9.65 -24.88 1.51
C GLY A 204 8.28 -24.25 1.23
N ARG A 205 8.23 -22.93 0.97
CA ARG A 205 6.99 -22.22 0.62
C ARG A 205 6.52 -22.59 -0.78
N VAL A 206 5.20 -22.69 -0.95
CA VAL A 206 4.55 -23.03 -2.23
C VAL A 206 4.10 -21.73 -2.91
N THR A 207 5.07 -20.93 -3.40
CA THR A 207 4.80 -19.69 -4.13
C THR A 207 4.71 -19.90 -5.64
N PHE A 208 3.99 -19.01 -6.34
CA PHE A 208 3.73 -19.18 -7.78
C PHE A 208 5.03 -19.24 -8.62
N PRO A 209 6.06 -18.40 -8.37
CA PRO A 209 7.34 -18.52 -9.06
C PRO A 209 8.12 -19.79 -8.72
N VAL A 210 7.95 -20.37 -7.53
CA VAL A 210 8.64 -21.60 -7.11
C VAL A 210 8.04 -22.83 -7.79
N VAL A 211 6.71 -22.94 -7.83
CA VAL A 211 6.00 -24.11 -8.41
C VAL A 211 6.01 -24.07 -9.94
N MET A 212 5.83 -22.88 -10.52
CA MET A 212 5.69 -22.70 -11.97
C MET A 212 6.51 -21.50 -12.49
N PRO A 213 7.85 -21.60 -12.58
CA PRO A 213 8.72 -20.46 -12.88
C PRO A 213 8.45 -19.79 -14.23
N GLU A 214 8.32 -20.58 -15.30
CA GLU A 214 8.11 -20.07 -16.66
C GLU A 214 6.68 -19.56 -16.87
N PHE A 215 5.70 -20.31 -16.36
CA PHE A 215 4.30 -19.96 -16.53
C PHE A 215 3.91 -18.75 -15.69
N SER A 216 4.44 -18.60 -14.47
CA SER A 216 4.19 -17.43 -13.63
C SER A 216 4.65 -16.13 -14.30
N ARG A 217 5.82 -16.11 -14.97
CA ARG A 217 6.29 -14.92 -15.71
C ARG A 217 5.40 -14.60 -16.92
N ARG A 218 5.04 -15.60 -17.73
CA ARG A 218 4.12 -15.43 -18.87
C ARG A 218 2.74 -14.92 -18.44
N MET A 219 2.19 -15.50 -17.37
CA MET A 219 0.92 -15.06 -16.79
C MET A 219 1.00 -13.64 -16.26
N THR A 220 2.08 -13.29 -15.55
CA THR A 220 2.27 -11.93 -15.03
C THR A 220 2.34 -10.91 -16.17
N PHE A 221 3.06 -11.23 -17.24
CA PHE A 221 3.11 -10.38 -18.43
C PHE A 221 1.70 -10.11 -18.98
N LEU A 222 0.92 -11.18 -19.22
CA LEU A 222 -0.43 -11.06 -19.77
C LEU A 222 -1.36 -10.26 -18.85
N ILE A 223 -1.36 -10.57 -17.55
CA ILE A 223 -2.23 -9.91 -16.57
C ILE A 223 -1.88 -8.43 -16.46
N VAL A 224 -0.60 -8.07 -16.33
CA VAL A 224 -0.18 -6.67 -16.22
C VAL A 224 -0.50 -5.90 -17.51
N ALA A 225 -0.30 -6.51 -18.68
CA ALA A 225 -0.69 -5.90 -19.96
C ALA A 225 -2.20 -5.64 -20.02
N VAL A 226 -3.03 -6.64 -19.74
CA VAL A 226 -4.50 -6.53 -19.72
C VAL A 226 -4.96 -5.43 -18.77
N TRP A 227 -4.42 -5.40 -17.55
CA TRP A 227 -4.74 -4.34 -16.58
C TRP A 227 -4.31 -2.96 -17.05
N SER A 228 -3.17 -2.84 -17.71
CA SER A 228 -2.66 -1.55 -18.19
C SER A 228 -3.61 -0.92 -19.21
N PHE A 229 -4.08 -1.70 -20.19
CA PHE A 229 -5.07 -1.25 -21.16
C PHE A 229 -6.47 -1.10 -20.54
N GLY A 230 -6.87 -2.06 -19.71
CA GLY A 230 -8.18 -2.11 -19.07
C GLY A 230 -8.43 -0.93 -18.14
N LEU A 231 -7.47 -0.60 -17.27
CA LEU A 231 -7.55 0.56 -16.37
C LEU A 231 -7.50 1.88 -17.13
N ALA A 232 -6.66 2.00 -18.16
CA ALA A 232 -6.62 3.21 -18.98
C ALA A 232 -7.97 3.51 -19.62
N SER A 233 -8.65 2.46 -20.10
CA SER A 233 -9.99 2.54 -20.70
C SER A 233 -11.07 2.79 -19.64
N TYR A 234 -11.08 2.01 -18.55
CA TYR A 234 -12.08 2.09 -17.49
C TYR A 234 -12.11 3.47 -16.83
N TRP A 235 -10.92 4.03 -16.55
CA TRP A 235 -10.79 5.35 -15.94
C TRP A 235 -10.85 6.51 -16.94
N ASN A 236 -11.02 6.22 -18.24
CA ASN A 236 -11.05 7.22 -19.31
C ASN A 236 -9.84 8.17 -19.22
N LEU A 237 -8.64 7.60 -19.12
CA LEU A 237 -7.40 8.39 -19.09
C LEU A 237 -7.30 9.28 -20.32
N SER A 238 -6.76 10.49 -20.13
CA SER A 238 -6.54 11.42 -21.24
C SER A 238 -5.63 10.80 -22.30
N SER A 239 -5.72 11.28 -23.53
CA SER A 239 -4.88 10.84 -24.66
C SER A 239 -3.38 11.00 -24.40
N VAL A 240 -3.00 11.83 -23.42
CA VAL A 240 -1.62 11.99 -22.96
C VAL A 240 -1.28 11.02 -21.83
N ALA A 241 -2.14 10.86 -20.82
CA ALA A 241 -1.87 10.01 -19.67
C ALA A 241 -1.93 8.50 -20.00
N SER A 242 -2.85 8.11 -20.89
CA SER A 242 -3.06 6.73 -21.33
C SER A 242 -1.79 6.08 -21.91
N PRO A 243 -1.10 6.67 -22.92
CA PRO A 243 0.10 6.05 -23.48
C PRO A 243 1.21 5.91 -22.44
N TRP A 244 1.47 6.92 -21.60
CA TRP A 244 2.48 6.82 -20.54
C TRP A 244 2.18 5.68 -19.55
N PHE A 245 0.92 5.56 -19.12
CA PHE A 245 0.48 4.52 -18.21
C PHE A 245 0.64 3.13 -18.81
N VAL A 246 0.18 2.94 -20.05
CA VAL A 246 0.29 1.67 -20.77
C VAL A 246 1.74 1.31 -21.05
N THR A 247 2.57 2.25 -21.50
CA THR A 247 3.99 2.02 -21.76
C THR A 247 4.73 1.61 -20.49
N LEU A 248 4.46 2.25 -19.35
CA LEU A 248 5.06 1.86 -18.07
C LEU A 248 4.65 0.43 -17.67
N GLY A 249 3.36 0.10 -17.79
CA GLY A 249 2.86 -1.24 -17.50
C GLY A 249 3.47 -2.30 -18.40
N MET A 250 3.55 -2.04 -19.71
CA MET A 250 4.19 -2.93 -20.68
C MET A 250 5.70 -3.08 -20.42
N TYR A 251 6.38 -2.01 -20.04
CA TYR A 251 7.79 -2.05 -19.65
C TYR A 251 8.02 -2.98 -18.46
N VAL A 252 7.22 -2.84 -17.39
CA VAL A 252 7.29 -3.72 -16.22
C VAL A 252 6.99 -5.17 -16.60
N ALA A 253 5.93 -5.40 -17.38
CA ALA A 253 5.55 -6.73 -17.85
C ALA A 253 6.68 -7.41 -18.65
N LEU A 254 7.32 -6.67 -19.57
CA LEU A 254 8.45 -7.16 -20.36
C LEU A 254 9.68 -7.44 -19.49
N ARG A 255 9.98 -6.58 -18.50
CA ARG A 255 11.08 -6.84 -17.57
C ARG A 255 10.87 -8.14 -16.80
N VAL A 256 9.67 -8.37 -16.25
CA VAL A 256 9.34 -9.62 -15.53
C VAL A 256 9.45 -10.84 -16.44
N LEU A 257 9.10 -10.70 -17.72
CA LEU A 257 9.18 -11.80 -18.68
C LEU A 257 10.63 -12.14 -19.09
N GLN A 258 11.45 -11.11 -19.33
CA GLN A 258 12.79 -11.25 -19.91
C GLN A 258 13.90 -11.42 -18.87
N GLN A 259 13.80 -10.69 -17.75
CA GLN A 259 14.85 -10.66 -16.73
C GLN A 259 14.60 -11.79 -15.72
N ARG A 260 15.66 -12.53 -15.38
CA ARG A 260 15.55 -13.75 -14.56
C ARG A 260 16.40 -13.73 -13.28
N THR A 261 17.10 -12.63 -13.04
CA THR A 261 17.97 -12.51 -11.86
C THR A 261 17.21 -11.88 -10.70
N GLU A 262 17.52 -12.31 -9.48
CA GLU A 262 16.93 -11.75 -8.26
C GLU A 262 17.09 -10.23 -8.17
N HIS A 263 18.24 -9.72 -8.60
CA HIS A 263 18.50 -8.28 -8.65
C HIS A 263 17.49 -7.55 -9.53
N GLU A 264 17.22 -8.10 -10.72
CA GLU A 264 16.30 -7.48 -11.68
C GLU A 264 14.84 -7.65 -11.30
N ASP A 265 14.48 -8.73 -10.61
CA ASP A 265 13.15 -8.88 -10.02
C ASP A 265 12.93 -7.82 -8.92
N LYS A 266 13.96 -7.49 -8.12
CA LYS A 266 13.91 -6.37 -7.16
C LYS A 266 13.78 -5.01 -7.85
N VAL A 267 14.37 -4.82 -9.02
CA VAL A 267 14.21 -3.59 -9.81
C VAL A 267 12.80 -3.52 -10.40
N SER A 268 12.32 -4.61 -11.02
CA SER A 268 11.00 -4.71 -11.62
C SER A 268 9.90 -4.44 -10.60
N LEU A 269 10.03 -5.01 -9.39
CA LEU A 269 9.10 -4.75 -8.31
C LEU A 269 9.13 -3.29 -7.84
N ARG A 270 10.31 -2.66 -7.80
CA ARG A 270 10.41 -1.23 -7.46
C ARG A 270 9.66 -0.38 -8.49
N ILE A 271 9.83 -0.64 -9.78
CA ILE A 271 9.14 0.09 -10.85
C ILE A 271 7.63 -0.15 -10.77
N TYR A 272 7.21 -1.40 -10.55
CA TYR A 272 5.80 -1.76 -10.34
C TYR A 272 5.17 -0.99 -9.17
N MET A 273 5.88 -0.86 -8.05
CA MET A 273 5.45 -0.08 -6.89
C MET A 273 5.63 1.45 -7.07
N VAL A 274 6.08 1.93 -8.24
CA VAL A 274 6.42 3.34 -8.51
C VAL A 274 7.47 3.89 -7.52
N ARG A 275 8.51 3.10 -7.25
CA ARG A 275 9.70 3.49 -6.50
C ARG A 275 10.78 3.94 -7.48
N CYS A 276 10.91 5.25 -7.71
CA CYS A 276 12.06 5.82 -8.39
C CYS A 276 13.24 5.91 -7.41
N HIS A 277 14.27 5.08 -7.59
CA HIS A 277 15.62 5.39 -7.14
C HIS A 277 16.57 5.14 -8.31
N PRO A 278 17.45 6.10 -8.67
CA PRO A 278 18.37 5.91 -9.77
C PRO A 278 19.24 4.67 -9.50
N PRO A 279 19.54 3.83 -10.51
CA PRO A 279 20.32 2.62 -10.31
C PRO A 279 21.73 2.83 -9.74
N ASN A 280 22.25 4.08 -9.73
CA ASN A 280 23.64 4.39 -9.35
C ASN A 280 23.82 5.52 -8.31
N ALA A 281 22.83 5.81 -7.45
CA ALA A 281 23.01 6.87 -6.43
C ALA A 281 23.82 6.37 -5.21
N PRO A 282 24.92 7.04 -4.79
CA PRO A 282 25.59 6.74 -3.53
C PRO A 282 24.65 6.99 -2.34
N THR A 283 24.82 6.19 -1.27
CA THR A 283 23.94 6.01 -0.11
C THR A 283 23.69 7.25 0.78
N SER A 284 24.09 8.45 0.36
CA SER A 284 24.11 9.66 1.20
C SER A 284 23.21 10.82 0.74
N SER A 285 22.44 10.71 -0.35
CA SER A 285 21.53 11.79 -0.78
C SER A 285 20.05 11.51 -0.40
N PRO A 286 19.33 12.51 0.16
CA PRO A 286 17.91 12.36 0.47
C PRO A 286 17.09 12.30 -0.82
N PRO A 287 16.13 11.35 -0.96
CA PRO A 287 15.32 11.25 -2.16
C PRO A 287 14.23 12.34 -2.22
N ASN A 288 14.16 13.03 -3.36
CA ASN A 288 13.09 13.97 -3.71
C ASN A 288 11.70 13.25 -3.75
N PRO A 289 10.65 13.83 -3.15
CA PRO A 289 9.38 13.14 -2.95
C PRO A 289 8.36 13.45 -4.06
N ILE A 290 8.53 12.94 -5.28
CA ILE A 290 7.45 13.02 -6.28
C ILE A 290 7.44 11.76 -7.15
N THR A 291 6.60 10.78 -6.81
CA THR A 291 5.73 10.06 -7.77
C THR A 291 4.69 9.25 -6.99
N CYS A 292 3.44 9.72 -6.97
CA CYS A 292 2.32 8.97 -6.41
C CYS A 292 1.94 7.81 -7.33
N SER A 293 1.46 6.76 -6.68
CA SER A 293 1.12 5.44 -7.19
C SER A 293 0.21 5.44 -8.43
N VAL A 294 0.40 4.43 -9.28
CA VAL A 294 -0.42 3.97 -10.43
C VAL A 294 -1.92 3.78 -10.11
N LEU A 295 -2.34 3.96 -8.86
CA LEU A 295 -3.70 3.68 -8.38
C LEU A 295 -4.61 4.89 -8.27
N ALA A 296 -4.17 6.06 -8.75
CA ALA A 296 -4.83 7.28 -8.40
C ALA A 296 -5.07 8.18 -9.61
N VAL A 297 -6.02 7.75 -10.42
CA VAL A 297 -6.63 8.58 -11.46
C VAL A 297 -7.73 9.39 -10.81
N ARG A 298 -7.49 10.69 -10.59
CA ARG A 298 -8.55 11.61 -10.22
C ARG A 298 -9.45 11.82 -11.45
N CYS A 299 -10.70 11.39 -11.38
CA CYS A 299 -11.71 11.83 -12.34
C CYS A 299 -11.93 13.33 -12.14
N SER A 300 -11.39 14.15 -13.05
CA SER A 300 -11.83 15.52 -13.19
C SER A 300 -13.24 15.50 -13.80
N ASN A 301 -14.27 15.74 -13.00
CA ASN A 301 -15.58 16.07 -13.55
C ASN A 301 -15.48 17.43 -14.26
N PRO A 302 -16.01 17.60 -15.49
CA PRO A 302 -16.22 18.94 -16.03
C PRO A 302 -17.24 19.67 -15.14
N PRO A 303 -17.16 21.01 -15.01
CA PRO A 303 -18.14 21.76 -14.24
C PRO A 303 -19.54 21.54 -14.84
N LEU A 304 -20.48 21.15 -13.98
CA LEU A 304 -21.90 21.08 -14.32
C LEU A 304 -22.34 22.50 -14.72
N LEU A 305 -22.70 22.67 -16.00
CA LEU A 305 -23.48 23.81 -16.43
C LEU A 305 -24.84 23.72 -15.75
N ASP A 306 -25.10 24.64 -14.81
CA ASP A 306 -26.44 24.88 -14.29
C ASP A 306 -27.40 25.12 -15.45
N LYS A 307 -28.34 24.19 -15.63
CA LYS A 307 -29.54 24.45 -16.44
C LYS A 307 -30.43 25.40 -15.65
N ALA A 308 -30.18 26.70 -15.79
CA ALA A 308 -31.12 27.73 -15.41
C ALA A 308 -31.25 28.77 -16.53
N ASN A 309 -32.49 28.88 -17.02
CA ASN A 309 -33.07 29.93 -17.86
C ASN A 309 -32.81 29.91 -19.37
N GLY A 310 -33.91 29.86 -20.11
CA GLY A 310 -33.96 29.92 -21.56
C GLY A 310 -33.63 31.30 -22.14
N GLY A 311 -33.25 31.29 -23.42
CA GLY A 311 -33.04 32.48 -24.24
C GLY A 311 -32.11 32.19 -25.43
N ASN A 312 -32.63 32.39 -26.64
CA ASN A 312 -31.90 32.27 -27.92
C ASN A 312 -30.67 33.20 -28.00
N SER A 313 -29.46 32.66 -28.26
CA SER A 313 -28.40 33.26 -29.13
C SER A 313 -27.06 32.49 -29.11
N PRO A 314 -26.15 32.69 -30.10
CA PRO A 314 -25.36 31.63 -30.70
C PRO A 314 -24.06 31.28 -29.97
N ALA A 315 -23.55 30.09 -30.32
CA ALA A 315 -22.32 29.47 -29.84
C ALA A 315 -21.12 30.43 -29.81
N VAL A 316 -20.59 30.68 -28.61
CA VAL A 316 -19.25 31.25 -28.40
C VAL A 316 -18.28 30.08 -28.23
N ALA A 317 -17.49 29.83 -29.26
CA ALA A 317 -16.37 28.89 -29.20
C ALA A 317 -15.29 29.43 -28.25
N ALA A 318 -15.10 28.79 -27.10
CA ALA A 318 -13.97 29.08 -26.22
C ALA A 318 -12.69 28.44 -26.78
N LYS A 319 -11.91 29.25 -27.51
CA LYS A 319 -10.48 29.02 -27.79
C LYS A 319 -9.70 29.11 -26.47
N CYS A 320 -9.10 28.02 -26.01
CA CYS A 320 -8.03 28.09 -25.01
C CYS A 320 -6.69 28.35 -25.74
N SER A 321 -6.22 29.59 -25.66
CA SER A 321 -4.91 30.05 -26.13
C SER A 321 -3.83 29.67 -25.10
N VAL A 322 -2.76 29.05 -25.59
CA VAL A 322 -1.51 28.81 -24.85
C VAL A 322 -0.74 30.13 -24.74
N ARG A 323 -0.58 30.67 -23.52
CA ARG A 323 0.37 31.74 -23.26
C ARG A 323 1.76 31.11 -23.09
N GLY A 324 2.58 31.26 -24.13
CA GLY A 324 4.01 30.92 -24.09
C GLY A 324 4.76 31.90 -23.18
N TYR A 325 5.64 31.34 -22.35
CA TYR A 325 6.73 32.09 -21.73
C TYR A 325 7.84 32.26 -22.77
N SER A 326 8.17 33.51 -23.07
CA SER A 326 9.38 33.91 -23.79
C SER A 326 10.50 34.12 -22.77
N GLU A 327 11.61 33.41 -22.92
CA GLU A 327 12.92 33.86 -22.46
C GLU A 327 13.82 33.97 -23.70
N GLN A 328 14.69 34.97 -23.70
CA GLN A 328 15.52 35.45 -24.81
C GLN A 328 16.41 34.37 -25.42
#